data_AF-A0A0Q8F117-F1
#
_entry.id   AF-A0A0Q8F117-F1
#
_cell.length_a   1.000
_cell.length_b   1.000
_cell.length_c   1.000
_cell.angle_alpha   90.00
_cell.angle_beta   90.00
_cell.angle_gamma   90.00
#
_symmetry.space_group_name_H-M   'P 1'
#
loop_
_entity.id
_entity.type
_entity.pdbx_description
1 polymer ?
#
loop_
_entity_poly.entity_id
_entity_poly.type
_entity_poly.pdbx_seq_one_letter_code
_entity_poly.pdbx_strand_id
1 'polypeptide(L)'
;MKRSIKLLIPLGMLVLFDLSAQSDGYYQRLYYRMDDPFVFCTQGQDVRKNPMPCWKPMPPFTGAYVQMPYCDPPNPYGKPWTQDDTLSLAQYKSVCPKAIDSGRWEGGGRPENTPIRH
;
A
#
# COMPACT_ATOMS: atom_id res chain seq x y z
N MET A 1 -62.33 -28.46 -32.16
CA MET A 1 -61.87 -27.50 -31.14
C MET A 1 -60.39 -27.19 -31.40
N LYS A 2 -60.07 -25.99 -31.92
CA LYS A 2 -58.68 -25.58 -32.24
C LYS A 2 -58.13 -24.79 -31.05
N ARG A 3 -57.13 -25.32 -30.34
CA ARG A 3 -56.44 -24.62 -29.24
C ARG A 3 -55.28 -23.83 -29.81
N SER A 4 -55.37 -22.51 -29.76
CA SER A 4 -54.28 -21.61 -30.14
C SER A 4 -53.38 -21.40 -28.93
N ILE A 5 -52.17 -21.96 -28.96
CA ILE A 5 -51.13 -21.72 -27.96
C ILE A 5 -50.47 -20.39 -28.31
N LYS A 6 -50.68 -19.37 -27.49
CA LYS A 6 -49.94 -18.11 -27.56
C LYS A 6 -48.66 -18.27 -26.75
N LEU A 7 -47.52 -18.42 -27.42
CA LEU A 7 -46.20 -18.28 -26.78
C LEU A 7 -45.99 -16.81 -26.43
N LEU A 8 -46.07 -16.48 -25.14
CA LEU A 8 -45.59 -15.23 -24.59
C LEU A 8 -44.11 -15.41 -24.27
N ILE A 9 -43.24 -14.85 -25.11
CA ILE A 9 -41.82 -14.69 -24.80
C ILE A 9 -41.72 -13.49 -23.84
N PRO A 10 -41.28 -13.66 -22.57
CA PRO A 10 -40.96 -12.50 -21.76
C PRO A 10 -39.65 -11.92 -22.29
N LEU A 11 -39.81 -10.85 -23.07
CA LEU A 11 -38.77 -9.91 -23.42
C LEU A 11 -38.31 -9.19 -22.14
N GLY A 12 -37.04 -9.32 -21.81
CA GLY A 12 -36.33 -8.34 -20.97
C GLY A 12 -36.28 -8.66 -19.49
N MET A 13 -35.18 -9.28 -19.06
CA MET A 13 -34.24 -8.64 -18.13
C MET A 13 -32.95 -9.44 -18.14
N LEU A 14 -32.11 -9.20 -19.16
CA LEU A 14 -30.71 -9.57 -19.07
C LEU A 14 -30.11 -8.58 -18.06
N VAL A 15 -29.97 -9.02 -16.81
CA VAL A 15 -29.24 -8.29 -15.78
C VAL A 15 -27.78 -8.31 -16.23
N LEU A 16 -27.40 -7.28 -16.98
CA LEU A 16 -26.00 -6.92 -17.20
C LEU A 16 -25.49 -6.50 -15.83
N PHE A 17 -24.93 -7.44 -15.08
CA PHE A 17 -24.10 -7.11 -13.94
C PHE A 17 -22.87 -6.39 -14.53
N ASP A 18 -22.91 -5.06 -14.52
CA ASP A 18 -21.73 -4.23 -14.75
C ASP A 18 -20.72 -4.55 -13.65
N LEU A 19 -19.87 -5.54 -13.91
CA LEU A 19 -18.73 -5.90 -13.07
C LEU A 19 -17.56 -4.91 -13.30
N SER A 20 -17.85 -3.64 -13.53
CA SER A 20 -16.84 -2.59 -13.65
C SER A 20 -16.61 -1.92 -12.29
N ALA A 21 -16.24 -2.72 -11.29
CA ALA A 21 -15.48 -2.24 -10.14
C ALA A 21 -13.98 -2.44 -10.44
N GLN A 22 -13.51 -1.98 -11.59
CA GLN A 22 -12.09 -1.71 -11.77
C GLN A 22 -11.89 -0.32 -11.18
N SER A 23 -11.52 -0.26 -9.91
CA SER A 23 -10.92 0.96 -9.40
C SER A 23 -9.71 1.23 -10.30
N ASP A 24 -9.67 2.40 -10.94
CA ASP A 24 -8.47 2.95 -11.59
C ASP A 24 -7.39 3.28 -10.53
N GLY A 25 -7.23 2.41 -9.54
CA GLY A 25 -6.29 2.52 -8.45
C GLY A 25 -4.91 2.13 -8.97
N TYR A 26 -3.97 3.06 -8.88
CA TYR A 26 -2.55 2.74 -9.00
C TYR A 26 -2.20 1.71 -7.92
N TYR A 27 -2.05 0.44 -8.29
CA TYR A 27 -1.51 -0.60 -7.42
C TYR A 27 -0.10 -0.96 -7.88
N GLN A 28 0.87 -0.73 -7.00
CA GLN A 28 2.25 -1.19 -7.17
C GLN A 28 2.57 -2.09 -5.98
N ARG A 29 2.93 -3.34 -6.28
CA ARG A 29 3.34 -4.32 -5.26
C ARG A 29 4.54 -3.80 -4.46
N LEU A 30 4.41 -3.83 -3.14
CA LEU A 30 5.44 -3.54 -2.15
C LEU A 30 6.17 -4.83 -1.77
N TYR A 31 7.51 -4.74 -1.67
CA TYR A 31 8.33 -5.87 -1.23
C TYR A 31 8.62 -5.86 0.27
N TYR A 32 8.21 -4.79 0.94
CA TYR A 32 8.37 -4.57 2.37
C TYR A 32 7.03 -4.68 3.08
N ARG A 33 7.08 -4.98 4.39
CA ARG A 33 5.90 -5.04 5.26
C ARG A 33 4.77 -5.93 4.75
N MET A 34 5.11 -7.07 4.14
CA MET A 34 4.14 -8.03 3.58
C MET A 34 3.11 -7.40 2.63
N ASP A 35 3.53 -6.40 1.84
CA ASP A 35 2.63 -5.67 0.94
C ASP A 35 1.56 -4.84 1.65
N ASP A 36 1.78 -4.48 2.93
CA ASP A 36 0.92 -3.57 3.70
C ASP A 36 1.37 -2.11 3.49
N PRO A 37 0.64 -1.32 2.66
CA PRO A 37 1.01 0.06 2.39
C PRO A 37 0.81 0.97 3.62
N PHE A 38 -0.13 0.66 4.51
CA PHE A 38 -0.36 1.47 5.69
C PHE A 38 0.84 1.40 6.64
N VAL A 39 1.25 0.18 7.01
CA VAL A 39 2.42 -0.04 7.87
C VAL A 39 3.68 0.48 7.19
N PHE A 40 3.84 0.22 5.90
CA PHE A 40 5.03 0.66 5.17
C PHE A 40 5.14 2.18 5.05
N CYS A 41 4.08 2.87 4.67
CA CYS A 41 4.13 4.33 4.51
C CYS A 41 4.27 5.05 5.86
N THR A 42 3.69 4.50 6.93
CA THR A 42 3.75 5.12 8.26
C THR A 42 5.02 4.77 9.06
N GLN A 43 5.62 3.60 8.82
CA GLN A 43 6.74 3.09 9.63
C GLN A 43 8.02 2.79 8.85
N GLY A 44 7.96 2.72 7.52
CA GLY A 44 9.07 2.34 6.66
C GLY A 44 9.42 0.85 6.77
N GLN A 45 10.71 0.54 6.71
CA GLN A 45 11.23 -0.83 6.82
C GLN A 45 10.92 -1.48 8.19
N ASP A 46 10.90 -2.82 8.24
CA ASP A 46 10.81 -3.55 9.52
C ASP A 46 12.12 -3.38 10.29
N VAL A 47 12.06 -2.71 11.44
CA VAL A 47 13.20 -2.48 12.35
C VAL A 47 13.83 -3.77 12.88
N ARG A 48 13.15 -4.91 12.75
CA ARG A 48 13.70 -6.22 13.14
C ARG A 48 14.51 -6.85 12.02
N LYS A 49 14.28 -6.45 10.76
CA LYS A 49 15.08 -6.83 9.59
C LYS A 49 16.23 -5.83 9.35
N ASN A 50 15.94 -4.54 9.44
CA ASN A 50 16.93 -3.47 9.38
C ASN A 50 16.82 -2.58 10.64
N PRO A 51 17.57 -2.89 11.71
CA PRO A 51 17.48 -2.14 12.98
C PRO A 51 17.92 -0.67 12.92
N MET A 52 18.70 -0.30 11.91
CA MET A 52 19.21 1.06 11.73
C MET A 52 19.05 1.48 10.27
N PRO A 53 17.82 1.73 9.81
CA PRO A 53 17.55 2.13 8.43
C PRO A 53 18.01 3.57 8.20
N CYS A 54 18.56 3.85 7.01
CA CYS A 54 19.12 5.17 6.72
C CYS A 54 18.08 6.26 6.42
N TRP A 55 16.79 5.90 6.42
CA TRP A 55 15.70 6.82 6.26
C TRP A 55 14.50 6.41 7.10
N LYS A 56 13.63 7.38 7.40
CA LYS A 56 12.31 7.15 8.00
C LYS A 56 11.26 8.01 7.31
N PRO A 57 10.01 7.52 7.20
CA PRO A 57 8.92 8.33 6.67
C PRO A 57 8.59 9.47 7.64
N MET A 58 8.13 10.60 7.11
CA MET A 58 7.66 11.72 7.91
C MET A 58 6.17 11.99 7.64
N PRO A 59 5.40 12.43 8.64
CA PRO A 59 4.06 12.95 8.41
C PRO A 59 4.07 14.02 7.30
N PRO A 60 3.07 14.04 6.41
CA PRO A 60 1.83 13.26 6.44
C PRO A 60 1.94 11.86 5.78
N PHE A 61 3.14 11.30 5.65
CA PHE A 61 3.41 9.96 5.07
C PHE A 61 3.07 9.81 3.59
N THR A 62 3.00 10.93 2.87
CA THR A 62 2.72 11.00 1.43
C THR A 62 4.00 11.17 0.59
N GLY A 63 5.12 10.59 1.05
CA GLY A 63 6.41 10.64 0.34
C GLY A 63 7.48 11.55 0.96
N ALA A 64 7.13 12.33 1.98
CA ALA A 64 8.13 13.04 2.79
C ALA A 64 8.93 12.04 3.64
N TYR A 65 10.25 12.21 3.72
CA TYR A 65 11.14 11.35 4.51
C TYR A 65 12.29 12.14 5.10
N VAL A 66 12.90 11.61 6.15
CA VAL A 66 14.13 12.13 6.74
C VAL A 66 15.25 11.12 6.54
N GLN A 67 16.44 11.61 6.19
CA GLN A 67 17.66 10.79 6.23
C GLN A 67 18.19 10.77 7.66
N MET A 68 18.61 9.60 8.11
CA MET A 68 19.09 9.45 9.47
C MET A 68 20.52 10.00 9.60
N PRO A 69 20.83 10.77 10.66
CA PRO A 69 22.11 11.48 10.79
C PRO A 69 23.32 10.55 11.01
N TYR A 70 23.07 9.30 11.36
CA TYR A 70 24.12 8.29 11.50
C TYR A 70 24.50 7.61 10.18
N CYS A 71 23.88 7.98 9.06
CA CYS A 71 24.21 7.45 7.73
C CYS A 71 25.09 8.40 6.92
N ASP A 72 25.83 7.82 5.97
CA ASP A 72 26.65 8.55 5.00
C ASP A 72 26.02 8.54 3.60
N PRO A 73 25.68 9.69 3.02
CA PRO A 73 25.56 11.02 3.64
C PRO A 73 24.35 11.11 4.59
N PRO A 74 24.25 12.14 5.48
CA PRO A 74 25.08 13.36 5.55
C PRO A 74 26.35 13.26 6.41
N ASN A 75 26.51 12.21 7.20
CA ASN A 75 27.70 12.06 8.04
C ASN A 75 28.78 11.28 7.27
N PRO A 76 29.94 11.88 6.92
CA PRO A 76 30.99 11.17 6.18
C PRO A 76 31.65 10.03 6.97
N TYR A 77 31.39 9.94 8.27
CA TYR A 77 31.78 8.82 9.14
C TYR A 77 30.59 7.89 9.47
N GLY A 78 29.45 8.11 8.80
CA GLY A 78 28.23 7.37 9.01
C GLY A 78 28.25 5.98 8.37
N LYS A 79 27.25 5.18 8.71
CA LYS A 79 27.00 3.89 8.07
C LYS A 79 26.62 4.12 6.60
N PRO A 80 27.17 3.37 5.64
CA PRO A 80 26.73 3.46 4.25
C PRO A 80 25.30 2.95 4.08
N TRP A 81 24.61 3.47 3.07
CA TRP A 81 23.28 2.98 2.69
C TRP A 81 23.36 1.53 2.24
N THR A 82 22.44 0.70 2.75
CA THR A 82 22.29 -0.66 2.25
C THR A 82 21.45 -0.69 0.97
N GLN A 83 21.48 -1.81 0.25
CA GLN A 83 20.58 -2.02 -0.87
C GLN A 83 19.11 -1.92 -0.44
N ASP A 84 18.77 -2.47 0.73
CA ASP A 84 17.41 -2.39 1.29
C ASP A 84 17.00 -0.96 1.63
N ASP A 85 17.92 -0.14 2.15
CA ASP A 85 17.64 1.28 2.38
C ASP A 85 17.28 1.99 1.08
N THR A 86 18.02 1.69 0.01
CA THR A 86 17.82 2.32 -1.30
C THR A 86 16.53 1.85 -1.98
N LEU A 87 16.29 0.54 -2.01
CA LEU A 87 15.12 -0.05 -2.65
C LEU A 87 13.83 0.30 -1.92
N SER A 88 13.82 0.24 -0.58
CA SER A 88 12.66 0.63 0.21
C SER A 88 12.35 2.12 0.08
N LEU A 89 13.36 3.00 0.06
CA LEU A 89 13.12 4.43 -0.16
C LEU A 89 12.54 4.69 -1.55
N ALA A 90 12.99 3.97 -2.57
CA ALA A 90 12.45 4.07 -3.92
C ALA A 90 10.98 3.64 -3.97
N GLN A 91 10.61 2.53 -3.32
CA GLN A 91 9.20 2.11 -3.22
C GLN A 91 8.36 3.11 -2.43
N TYR A 92 8.88 3.64 -1.32
CA TYR A 92 8.19 4.66 -0.52
C TYR A 92 7.87 5.90 -1.37
N LYS A 93 8.85 6.41 -2.11
CA LYS A 93 8.68 7.56 -3.03
C LYS A 93 7.72 7.30 -4.19
N SER A 94 7.52 6.04 -4.56
CA SER A 94 6.64 5.67 -5.67
C SER A 94 5.20 5.43 -5.23
N VAL A 95 5.03 4.74 -4.09
CA VAL A 95 3.73 4.25 -3.61
C VAL A 95 3.05 5.27 -2.69
N CYS A 96 3.76 5.79 -1.70
CA CYS A 96 3.14 6.56 -0.62
C CYS A 96 2.59 7.93 -1.03
N PRO A 97 3.15 8.67 -2.03
CA PRO A 97 2.51 9.89 -2.54
C PRO A 97 1.16 9.70 -3.22
N LYS A 98 0.78 8.45 -3.54
CA LYS A 98 -0.53 8.17 -4.13
C LYS A 98 -1.65 8.16 -3.10
N ALA A 99 -1.31 8.08 -1.81
CA ALA A 99 -2.26 8.36 -0.73
C ALA A 99 -2.54 9.86 -0.69
N ILE A 100 -3.82 10.24 -0.86
CA ILE A 100 -4.26 11.65 -0.76
C ILE A 100 -4.15 12.13 0.69
N ASP A 101 -4.46 11.25 1.64
CA ASP A 101 -4.31 11.48 3.07
C ASP A 101 -3.88 10.17 3.76
N SER A 102 -3.13 10.29 4.86
CA SER A 102 -2.78 9.15 5.70
C SER A 102 -3.76 9.11 6.87
N GLY A 103 -4.79 8.29 6.71
CA GLY A 103 -5.76 8.03 7.78
C GLY A 103 -5.10 7.51 9.06
N ARG A 104 -5.85 7.54 10.17
CA ARG A 104 -5.41 6.91 11.42
C ARG A 104 -5.66 5.40 11.37
N TRP A 105 -4.83 4.65 12.08
CA TRP A 105 -5.12 3.23 12.32
C TRP A 105 -6.33 3.10 13.25
N GLU A 106 -7.34 2.34 12.83
CA GLU A 106 -8.57 2.12 13.60
C GLU A 106 -8.73 0.65 14.06
N GLY A 107 -7.78 -0.23 13.69
CA GLY A 107 -7.81 -1.64 14.08
C GLY A 107 -7.36 -1.90 15.52
N GLY A 108 -7.65 -3.09 16.03
CA GLY A 108 -7.16 -3.52 17.34
C GLY A 108 -5.64 -3.74 17.36
N GLY A 109 -4.98 -3.33 18.44
CA GLY A 109 -3.53 -3.50 18.60
C GLY A 109 -2.68 -2.56 17.75
N ARG A 110 -1.37 -2.86 17.64
CA ARG A 110 -0.42 -2.09 16.83
C ARG A 110 -0.48 -2.56 15.36
N PRO A 111 -0.51 -1.65 14.37
CA PRO A 111 -0.72 -2.01 12.97
C PRO A 111 0.34 -3.00 12.43
N GLU A 112 1.60 -2.89 12.84
CA GLU A 112 2.67 -3.81 12.43
C GLU A 112 2.51 -5.24 12.97
N ASN A 113 1.54 -5.50 13.86
CA ASN A 113 1.28 -6.81 14.46
C ASN A 113 -0.14 -7.35 14.21
N THR A 114 -0.99 -6.63 13.48
CA THR A 114 -2.41 -6.97 13.31
C THR A 114 -2.77 -7.16 11.83
N PRO A 115 -3.55 -8.20 11.46
CA PRO A 115 -3.95 -9.37 12.29
C PRO A 115 -2.80 -10.35 12.50
N ILE A 116 -1.75 -10.22 11.70
CA ILE A 116 -0.48 -10.92 11.79
C ILE A 116 0.64 -9.89 11.66
N ARG A 117 1.88 -10.30 11.91
CA ARG A 117 3.03 -9.39 11.90
C ARG A 117 3.51 -9.07 10.48
N HIS A 118 3.73 -7.78 10.19
CA HIS A 118 4.18 -7.22 8.90
C HIS A 118 5.64 -6.76 8.84
#